data_AF-A0A7S2ESG2-F1
#
_entry.id   AF-A0A7S2ESG2-F1
#
_cell.length_a   1.000
_cell.length_b   1.000
_cell.length_c   1.000
_cell.angle_alpha   90.00
_cell.angle_beta   90.00
_cell.angle_gamma   90.00
#
_symmetry.space_group_name_H-M   'P 1'
#
loop_
_entity.id
_entity.type
_entity.pdbx_description
1 polymer ?
#
loop_
_entity_poly.entity_id
_entity_poly.type
_entity_poly.pdbx_seq_one_letter_code
_entity_poly.pdbx_strand_id
1 'polypeptide(L)'
;STVVGHWMNEINRFFPDGSCFRAFQYMGSAQKRKTLWPQIAKDYNIVVTSYSVLRSDVKQLASKSWIYCILDEGHLLKNPKTATAIAARRLRCRHKLILTGTPVQNKVHELWATFDFLMPNFLGTEKWFGKHFAKPIINGQLPGAVPASIGLGMDKLKSLHQQVLPFILRREKGQVMKELPPKTITDIPCPLSADQMKLYKEFCAGSEAKEALNLLQKKLKSPIQTDQGMDDDVTFGNNVLRSLLYLRLICTHPTLVLSKNRNKGKGSAITGSQSELIGDGKYARLDCSGKLSALNDLLRNAGFCHGDMTAADNDQSSLYIQSLDGGAEPNATLG
;
A
#
# COMPACT_ATOMS: atom_id res chain seq x y z
N SER A 1 11.11 -5.24 11.31
CA SER A 1 10.99 -4.12 10.35
C SER A 1 12.38 -3.82 9.84
N THR A 2 12.63 -4.04 8.56
CA THR A 2 13.94 -3.90 7.90
C THR A 2 14.50 -2.48 8.01
N VAL A 3 13.62 -1.48 8.01
CA VAL A 3 13.98 -0.05 8.08
C VAL A 3 14.65 0.34 9.42
N VAL A 4 14.23 -0.26 10.53
CA VAL A 4 14.82 0.02 11.85
C VAL A 4 16.29 -0.42 11.90
N GLY A 5 16.61 -1.56 11.29
CA GLY A 5 18.00 -2.03 11.16
C GLY A 5 18.82 -1.14 10.25
N HIS A 6 18.23 -0.69 9.14
CA HIS A 6 18.89 0.24 8.22
C HIS A 6 19.27 1.57 8.89
N TRP A 7 18.35 2.19 9.63
CA TRP A 7 18.66 3.42 10.40
C TRP A 7 19.81 3.23 11.39
N MET A 8 19.87 2.09 12.09
CA MET A 8 20.98 1.79 13.00
C MET A 8 22.32 1.70 12.25
N ASN A 9 22.34 1.06 11.09
CA ASN A 9 23.54 0.94 10.27
C ASN A 9 24.01 2.31 9.75
N GLU A 10 23.09 3.14 9.26
CA GLU A 10 23.45 4.49 8.78
C GLU A 10 23.94 5.37 9.93
N ILE A 11 23.32 5.33 11.11
CA ILE A 11 23.80 6.09 12.26
C ILE A 11 25.23 5.68 12.63
N ASN A 12 25.52 4.37 12.68
CA ASN A 12 26.86 3.87 12.98
C ASN A 12 27.87 4.19 11.87
N ARG A 13 27.42 4.28 10.61
CA ARG A 13 28.26 4.67 9.48
C ARG A 13 28.67 6.14 9.55
N PHE A 14 27.73 7.03 9.87
CA PHE A 14 27.98 8.46 9.97
C PHE A 14 28.63 8.88 11.30
N PHE A 15 28.42 8.11 12.36
CA PHE A 15 28.95 8.37 13.71
C PHE A 15 29.61 7.12 14.31
N PRO A 16 30.73 6.65 13.75
CA PRO A 16 31.37 5.39 14.16
C PRO A 16 31.91 5.42 15.60
N ASP A 17 32.41 6.57 16.05
CA ASP A 17 33.09 6.68 17.36
C ASP A 17 32.11 6.72 18.54
N GLY A 18 30.80 6.79 18.31
CA GLY A 18 29.77 6.83 19.36
C GLY A 18 29.91 7.99 20.37
N SER A 19 30.79 8.95 20.08
CA SER A 19 31.19 10.03 20.99
C SER A 19 30.05 11.04 21.17
N CYS A 20 29.38 11.40 20.07
CA CYS A 20 28.24 12.32 20.09
C CYS A 20 26.89 11.58 20.09
N PHE A 21 26.70 10.58 19.24
CA PHE A 21 25.43 9.88 19.09
C PHE A 21 25.56 8.40 19.38
N ARG A 22 24.80 7.94 20.37
CA ARG A 22 24.70 6.53 20.76
C ARG A 22 23.27 6.09 20.52
N ALA A 23 23.09 5.30 19.47
CA ALA A 23 21.79 4.77 19.08
C ALA A 23 21.50 3.42 19.71
N PHE A 24 20.25 3.24 20.14
CA PHE A 24 19.74 1.97 20.61
C PHE A 24 18.56 1.51 19.75
N GLN A 25 18.59 0.24 19.34
CA GLN A 25 17.49 -0.39 18.64
C GLN A 25 16.43 -0.90 19.64
N TYR A 26 15.35 -0.15 19.81
CA TYR A 26 14.28 -0.47 20.75
C TYR A 26 13.25 -1.42 20.11
N MET A 27 13.62 -2.70 20.03
CA MET A 27 12.82 -3.78 19.45
C MET A 27 12.86 -5.03 20.36
N GLY A 28 12.21 -6.13 19.95
CA GLY A 28 12.22 -7.41 20.68
C GLY A 28 10.97 -7.64 21.53
N SER A 29 11.06 -8.44 22.60
CA SER A 29 9.92 -8.74 23.48
C SER A 29 9.64 -7.58 24.44
N ALA A 30 8.36 -7.39 24.82
CA ALA A 30 7.97 -6.31 25.72
C ALA A 30 8.66 -6.41 27.10
N GLN A 31 8.91 -7.62 27.58
CA GLN A 31 9.60 -7.84 28.85
C GLN A 31 11.04 -7.35 28.79
N LYS A 32 11.80 -7.76 27.76
CA LYS A 32 13.20 -7.35 27.58
C LYS A 32 13.32 -5.82 27.47
N ARG A 33 12.42 -5.18 26.73
CA ARG A 33 12.40 -3.73 26.58
C ARG A 33 12.14 -2.98 27.89
N LYS A 34 11.21 -3.47 28.72
CA LYS A 34 10.95 -2.89 30.05
C LYS A 34 12.16 -3.01 30.97
N THR A 35 12.81 -4.17 30.99
CA THR A 35 13.99 -4.41 31.83
C THR A 35 15.18 -3.54 31.42
N LEU A 36 15.38 -3.34 30.11
CA LEU A 36 16.50 -2.53 29.60
C LEU A 36 16.24 -1.02 29.62
N TRP A 37 14.98 -0.57 29.77
CA TRP A 37 14.63 0.85 29.69
C TRP A 37 15.46 1.78 30.60
N PRO A 38 15.72 1.45 31.88
CA PRO A 38 16.53 2.31 32.75
C PRO A 38 17.95 2.52 32.21
N GLN A 39 18.58 1.47 31.68
CA GLN A 39 19.90 1.54 31.07
C GLN A 39 19.86 2.33 29.75
N ILE A 40 18.88 2.03 28.89
CA ILE A 40 18.70 2.72 27.61
C ILE A 40 18.53 4.22 27.81
N ALA A 41 17.69 4.61 28.76
CA ALA A 41 17.38 6.01 29.04
C ALA A 41 18.58 6.80 29.59
N LYS A 42 19.59 6.13 30.16
CA LYS A 42 20.80 6.74 30.72
C LYS A 42 21.94 6.78 29.70
N ASP A 43 22.17 5.66 29.01
CA ASP A 43 23.40 5.47 28.23
C ASP A 43 23.25 5.95 26.78
N TYR A 44 22.03 5.95 26.24
CA TYR A 44 21.76 6.24 24.82
C TYR A 44 20.98 7.54 24.63
N ASN A 45 21.28 8.25 23.53
CA ASN A 45 20.64 9.51 23.19
C ASN A 45 19.76 9.44 21.93
N ILE A 46 19.91 8.38 21.13
CA ILE A 46 19.01 8.07 20.02
C ILE A 46 18.31 6.73 20.30
N VAL A 47 17.00 6.71 20.16
CA VAL A 47 16.20 5.49 20.26
C VAL A 47 15.47 5.26 18.95
N VAL A 48 15.82 4.18 18.25
CA VAL A 48 15.19 3.80 16.98
C VAL A 48 14.18 2.70 17.26
N THR A 49 12.91 2.94 16.90
CA THR A 49 11.80 2.00 17.15
C THR A 49 10.85 1.95 15.96
N SER A 50 9.95 0.98 15.96
CA SER A 50 8.89 0.86 14.96
C SER A 50 7.55 1.39 15.49
N TYR A 51 6.64 1.74 14.57
CA TYR A 51 5.30 2.21 14.93
C TYR A 51 4.49 1.23 15.80
N SER A 52 4.66 -0.07 15.61
CA SER A 52 3.99 -1.08 16.43
C SER A 52 4.49 -1.06 17.87
N VAL A 53 5.81 -0.98 18.07
CA VAL A 53 6.42 -0.88 19.40
C VAL A 53 6.09 0.46 20.06
N LEU A 54 6.11 1.57 19.31
CA LEU A 54 5.67 2.87 19.81
C LEU A 54 4.25 2.81 20.37
N ARG A 55 3.32 2.14 19.67
CA ARG A 55 1.94 1.97 20.15
C ARG A 55 1.89 1.19 21.47
N SER A 56 2.63 0.10 21.58
CA SER A 56 2.64 -0.76 22.77
C SER A 56 3.30 -0.10 23.99
N ASP A 57 4.38 0.64 23.77
CA ASP A 57 5.27 1.13 24.83
C ASP A 57 5.24 2.67 24.97
N VAL A 58 4.17 3.31 24.47
CA VAL A 58 4.02 4.77 24.53
C VAL A 58 4.15 5.32 25.94
N LYS A 59 3.71 4.57 26.96
CA LYS A 59 3.79 5.00 28.37
C LYS A 59 5.25 5.16 28.82
N GLN A 60 6.12 4.21 28.46
CA GLN A 60 7.55 4.26 28.74
C GLN A 60 8.22 5.35 27.93
N LEU A 61 7.97 5.38 26.62
CA LEU A 61 8.61 6.36 25.73
C LEU A 61 8.19 7.81 26.05
N ALA A 62 6.95 8.04 26.48
CA ALA A 62 6.47 9.37 26.88
C ALA A 62 6.88 9.78 28.30
N SER A 63 7.46 8.87 29.10
CA SER A 63 7.98 9.20 30.44
C SER A 63 9.24 10.06 30.37
N LYS A 64 9.99 9.98 29.26
CA LYS A 64 11.17 10.80 28.97
C LYS A 64 10.77 11.98 28.07
N SER A 65 11.36 13.14 28.33
CA SER A 65 11.27 14.30 27.44
C SER A 65 12.34 14.20 26.35
N TRP A 66 11.92 14.28 25.09
CA TRP A 66 12.79 14.21 23.92
C TRP A 66 13.07 15.61 23.37
N ILE A 67 14.24 15.78 22.75
CA ILE A 67 14.55 17.00 22.00
C ILE A 67 13.89 16.92 20.61
N TYR A 68 14.08 15.79 19.92
CA TYR A 68 13.50 15.53 18.60
C TYR A 68 12.64 14.28 18.60
N CYS A 69 11.52 14.33 17.87
CA CYS A 69 10.77 13.16 17.42
C CYS A 69 10.74 13.17 15.89
N ILE A 70 11.38 12.17 15.28
CA ILE A 70 11.46 12.02 13.83
C ILE A 70 10.60 10.82 13.44
N LEU A 71 9.62 11.06 12.58
CA LEU A 71 8.71 10.04 12.06
C LEU A 71 9.02 9.79 10.59
N ASP A 72 9.56 8.61 10.31
CA ASP A 72 9.80 8.14 8.96
C ASP A 72 8.52 7.52 8.37
N GLU A 73 8.27 7.72 7.09
CA GLU A 73 7.01 7.37 6.42
C GLU A 73 5.77 7.96 7.11
N GLY A 74 5.79 9.26 7.38
CA GLY A 74 4.72 9.95 8.12
C GLY A 74 3.32 9.87 7.49
N HIS A 75 3.20 9.41 6.24
CA HIS A 75 1.91 9.08 5.62
C HIS A 75 1.13 8.02 6.42
N LEU A 76 1.80 7.22 7.28
CA LEU A 76 1.16 6.30 8.22
C LEU A 76 0.32 7.00 9.31
N LEU A 77 0.53 8.30 9.55
CA LEU A 77 -0.21 9.10 10.53
C LEU A 77 -1.38 9.88 9.92
N LYS A 78 -1.73 9.62 8.66
CA LYS A 78 -2.79 10.33 7.93
C LYS A 78 -4.15 10.36 8.63
N ASN A 79 -4.44 9.36 9.46
CA ASN A 79 -5.65 9.32 10.27
C ASN A 79 -5.31 9.58 11.75
N PRO A 80 -5.74 10.74 12.29
CA PRO A 80 -5.43 11.17 13.65
C PRO A 80 -6.07 10.24 14.71
N LYS A 81 -7.11 9.49 14.36
CA LYS A 81 -7.83 8.60 15.29
C LYS A 81 -7.17 7.23 15.43
N THR A 82 -6.16 6.93 14.60
CA THR A 82 -5.43 5.67 14.71
C THR A 82 -4.66 5.62 16.03
N ALA A 83 -4.62 4.46 16.67
CA ALA A 83 -3.85 4.31 17.91
C ALA A 83 -2.34 4.57 17.71
N THR A 84 -1.84 4.54 16.47
CA THR A 84 -0.47 4.94 16.13
C THR A 84 -0.29 6.46 16.17
N ALA A 85 -1.18 7.23 15.53
CA ALA A 85 -1.15 8.69 15.59
C ALA A 85 -1.40 9.22 17.02
N ILE A 86 -2.31 8.59 17.77
CA ILE A 86 -2.54 8.89 19.18
C ILE A 86 -1.28 8.62 20.01
N ALA A 87 -0.60 7.48 19.78
CA ALA A 87 0.64 7.17 20.49
C ALA A 87 1.76 8.16 20.16
N ALA A 88 1.94 8.51 18.89
CA ALA A 88 2.95 9.48 18.47
C ALA A 88 2.72 10.87 19.09
N ARG A 89 1.46 11.36 19.13
CA ARG A 89 1.13 12.65 19.77
C ARG A 89 1.35 12.68 21.28
N ARG A 90 1.37 11.53 21.95
CA ARG A 90 1.66 11.44 23.40
C ARG A 90 3.15 11.61 23.72
N LEU A 91 4.04 11.47 22.73
CA LEU A 91 5.47 11.68 22.94
C LEU A 91 5.74 13.15 23.27
N ARG A 92 6.43 13.37 24.39
CA ARG A 92 6.85 14.70 24.82
C ARG A 92 8.14 15.06 24.10
N CYS A 93 8.07 15.98 23.14
CA CYS A 93 9.21 16.39 22.34
C CYS A 93 9.21 17.90 22.07
N ARG A 94 10.39 18.53 22.03
CA ARG A 94 10.56 19.96 21.71
C ARG A 94 10.42 20.24 20.22
N HIS A 95 10.97 19.38 19.38
CA HIS A 95 10.94 19.47 17.93
C HIS A 95 10.37 18.19 17.32
N LYS A 96 9.57 18.35 16.27
CA LYS A 96 8.94 17.24 15.54
C LYS A 96 9.28 17.36 14.07
N LEU A 97 9.64 16.23 13.47
CA LEU A 97 9.97 16.13 12.05
C LEU A 97 9.23 14.94 11.45
N ILE A 98 8.66 15.13 10.27
CA ILE A 98 8.08 14.06 9.46
C ILE A 98 8.90 13.93 8.19
N LEU A 99 9.35 12.72 7.91
CA LEU A 99 9.95 12.33 6.64
C LEU A 99 8.90 11.55 5.86
N THR A 100 8.68 11.94 4.61
CA THR A 100 7.75 11.24 3.71
C THR A 100 8.11 11.52 2.26
N GLY A 101 8.16 10.47 1.45
CA GLY A 101 8.29 10.61 0.00
C GLY A 101 7.02 11.14 -0.68
N THR A 102 5.87 11.08 0.02
CA THR A 102 4.55 11.46 -0.49
C THR A 102 3.81 12.31 0.54
N PRO A 103 4.05 13.63 0.60
CA PRO A 103 3.50 14.48 1.67
C PRO A 103 1.97 14.61 1.64
N VAL A 104 1.34 14.48 0.47
CA VAL A 104 -0.13 14.47 0.31
C VAL A 104 -0.47 13.39 -0.70
N GLN A 105 -1.15 12.33 -0.27
CA GLN A 105 -1.52 11.23 -1.17
C GLN A 105 -2.93 11.42 -1.72
N ASN A 106 -3.94 11.64 -0.85
CA ASN A 106 -5.34 11.47 -1.29
C ASN A 106 -6.33 12.54 -0.82
N LYS A 107 -6.17 13.13 0.37
CA LYS A 107 -7.19 14.04 0.93
C LYS A 107 -6.56 15.23 1.65
N VAL A 108 -7.17 16.41 1.50
CA VAL A 108 -6.79 17.65 2.22
C VAL A 108 -6.77 17.44 3.74
N HIS A 109 -7.60 16.54 4.26
CA HIS A 109 -7.63 16.21 5.69
C HIS A 109 -6.35 15.50 6.18
N GLU A 110 -5.64 14.76 5.32
CA GLU A 110 -4.36 14.11 5.69
C GLU A 110 -3.28 15.15 6.01
N LEU A 111 -3.31 16.28 5.29
CA LEU A 111 -2.44 17.42 5.57
C LEU A 111 -2.72 17.99 6.96
N TRP A 112 -4.00 18.16 7.32
CA TRP A 112 -4.37 18.63 8.67
C TRP A 112 -3.87 17.68 9.75
N ALA A 113 -4.05 16.37 9.59
CA ALA A 113 -3.59 15.38 10.57
C ALA A 113 -2.06 15.42 10.76
N THR A 114 -1.32 15.66 9.68
CA THR A 114 0.14 15.82 9.68
C THR A 114 0.55 17.07 10.46
N PHE A 115 -0.08 18.21 10.17
CA PHE A 115 0.20 19.47 10.85
C PHE A 115 -0.26 19.48 12.32
N ASP A 116 -1.35 18.78 12.66
CA ASP A 116 -1.79 18.60 14.04
C ASP A 116 -0.74 17.85 14.87
N PHE A 117 -0.03 16.89 14.27
CA PHE A 117 1.13 16.26 14.93
C PHE A 117 2.29 17.25 15.07
N LEU A 118 2.70 17.92 13.99
CA LEU A 118 3.88 18.80 13.95
C LEU A 118 3.71 20.02 14.86
N MET A 119 2.59 20.73 14.70
CA MET A 119 2.25 21.97 15.38
C MET A 119 0.76 21.94 15.77
N PRO A 120 0.43 21.37 16.95
CA PRO A 120 -0.95 21.32 17.42
C PRO A 120 -1.63 22.69 17.39
N ASN A 121 -2.89 22.73 16.97
CA ASN A 121 -3.71 23.95 16.80
C ASN A 121 -3.27 24.95 15.72
N PHE A 122 -2.18 24.73 14.96
CA PHE A 122 -1.73 25.64 13.91
C PHE A 122 -2.79 25.87 12.81
N LEU A 123 -3.44 24.80 12.35
CA LEU A 123 -4.53 24.87 11.37
C LEU A 123 -5.92 24.88 12.02
N GLY A 124 -5.99 25.18 13.33
CA GLY A 124 -7.21 25.10 14.12
C GLY A 124 -7.69 23.66 14.37
N THR A 125 -8.90 23.56 14.93
CA THR A 125 -9.52 22.26 15.23
C THR A 125 -9.94 21.51 13.97
N GLU A 126 -10.07 20.18 14.06
CA GLU A 126 -10.52 19.32 12.95
C GLU A 126 -11.82 19.83 12.30
N LYS A 127 -12.79 20.22 13.14
CA LYS A 127 -14.08 20.73 12.69
C LYS A 127 -13.94 22.07 11.97
N TRP A 128 -13.13 22.98 12.52
CA TRP A 128 -12.90 24.28 11.92
C TRP A 128 -12.19 24.14 10.57
N PHE A 129 -11.13 23.34 10.50
CA PHE A 129 -10.40 23.05 9.27
C PHE A 129 -11.29 22.42 8.21
N GLY A 130 -12.11 21.45 8.62
CA GLY A 130 -13.08 20.80 7.75
C GLY A 130 -14.06 21.78 7.11
N LYS A 131 -14.56 22.75 7.88
CA LYS A 131 -15.50 23.78 7.41
C LYS A 131 -14.83 24.82 6.51
N HIS A 132 -13.64 25.30 6.87
CA HIS A 132 -13.00 26.45 6.22
C HIS A 132 -12.12 26.09 5.02
N PHE A 133 -11.55 24.89 5.00
CA PHE A 133 -10.66 24.43 3.94
C PHE A 133 -11.20 23.19 3.24
N ALA A 134 -11.35 22.07 3.96
CA ALA A 134 -11.59 20.78 3.30
C ALA A 134 -12.90 20.75 2.48
N LYS A 135 -14.03 21.19 3.07
CA LYS A 135 -15.33 21.20 2.38
C LYS A 135 -15.35 22.12 1.15
N PRO A 136 -14.94 23.42 1.23
CA PRO A 136 -14.87 24.28 0.06
C PRO A 136 -14.00 23.72 -1.07
N ILE A 137 -12.82 23.17 -0.74
CA ILE A 137 -11.90 22.61 -1.73
C ILE A 137 -12.52 21.40 -2.43
N ILE A 138 -13.12 20.48 -1.66
CA ILE A 138 -13.78 19.29 -2.22
C ILE A 138 -14.96 19.72 -3.11
N ASN A 139 -15.81 20.62 -2.63
CA ASN A 139 -16.99 21.09 -3.38
C ASN A 139 -16.61 21.76 -4.70
N GLY A 140 -15.52 22.52 -4.74
CA GLY A 140 -15.00 23.14 -5.96
C GLY A 140 -14.36 22.15 -6.94
N GLN A 141 -14.05 20.92 -6.52
CA GLN A 141 -13.47 19.86 -7.34
C GLN A 141 -14.51 18.84 -7.83
N LEU A 142 -15.77 18.95 -7.39
CA LEU A 142 -16.82 18.01 -7.80
C LEU A 142 -17.20 18.22 -9.29
N PRO A 143 -17.49 17.14 -10.03
CA PRO A 143 -18.06 17.24 -11.37
C PRO A 143 -19.39 18.00 -11.32
N GLY A 144 -19.54 19.04 -12.15
CA GLY A 144 -20.75 19.88 -12.18
C GLY A 144 -20.83 20.97 -11.09
N ALA A 145 -19.72 21.27 -10.40
CA ALA A 145 -19.68 22.34 -9.42
C ALA A 145 -20.01 23.72 -10.03
N VAL A 146 -20.78 24.53 -9.29
CA VAL A 146 -21.14 25.91 -9.68
C VAL A 146 -19.86 26.77 -9.74
N PRO A 147 -19.71 27.69 -10.72
CA PRO A 147 -18.50 28.52 -10.85
C PRO A 147 -18.05 29.23 -9.56
N ALA A 148 -19.00 29.73 -8.75
CA ALA A 148 -18.70 30.34 -7.46
C ALA A 148 -18.04 29.37 -6.45
N SER A 149 -18.44 28.10 -6.46
CA SER A 149 -17.86 27.06 -5.59
C SER A 149 -16.45 26.67 -6.04
N ILE A 150 -16.20 26.65 -7.36
CA ILE A 150 -14.88 26.40 -7.94
C ILE A 150 -13.90 27.52 -7.51
N GLY A 151 -14.29 28.78 -7.71
CA GLY A 151 -13.47 29.93 -7.31
C GLY A 151 -13.13 29.93 -5.82
N LEU A 152 -14.16 29.74 -4.97
CA LEU A 152 -13.95 29.64 -3.52
C LEU A 152 -13.02 28.47 -3.14
N GLY A 153 -13.17 27.31 -3.78
CA GLY A 153 -12.32 26.14 -3.54
C GLY A 153 -10.86 26.41 -3.89
N MET A 154 -10.60 27.05 -5.03
CA MET A 154 -9.24 27.44 -5.45
C MET A 154 -8.61 28.45 -4.51
N ASP A 155 -9.36 29.48 -4.07
CA ASP A 155 -8.86 30.49 -3.13
C ASP A 155 -8.49 29.87 -1.77
N LYS A 156 -9.34 28.96 -1.26
CA LYS A 156 -9.04 28.24 -0.01
C LYS A 156 -7.84 27.31 -0.15
N LEU A 157 -7.70 26.63 -1.29
CA LEU A 157 -6.54 25.78 -1.56
C LEU A 157 -5.24 26.61 -1.61
N LYS A 158 -5.26 27.76 -2.31
CA LYS A 158 -4.11 28.66 -2.42
C LYS A 158 -3.72 29.22 -1.05
N SER A 159 -4.70 29.68 -0.28
CA SER A 159 -4.47 30.19 1.08
C SER A 159 -3.87 29.11 1.99
N LEU A 160 -4.41 27.88 1.95
CA LEU A 160 -3.87 26.75 2.71
C LEU A 160 -2.43 26.44 2.30
N HIS A 161 -2.17 26.39 1.00
CA HIS A 161 -0.84 26.11 0.46
C HIS A 161 0.19 27.14 0.96
N GLN A 162 -0.14 28.43 0.90
CA GLN A 162 0.73 29.50 1.38
C GLN A 162 1.03 29.40 2.88
N GLN A 163 0.07 28.96 3.69
CA GLN A 163 0.27 28.77 5.14
C GLN A 163 1.20 27.61 5.47
N VAL A 164 1.12 26.50 4.72
CA VAL A 164 1.90 25.29 5.03
C VAL A 164 3.28 25.26 4.38
N LEU A 165 3.46 25.98 3.27
CA LEU A 165 4.68 25.94 2.45
C LEU A 165 5.98 26.23 3.23
N PRO A 166 6.05 27.18 4.18
CA PRO A 166 7.27 27.45 4.95
C PRO A 166 7.77 26.25 5.78
N PHE A 167 6.91 25.27 6.05
CA PHE A 167 7.23 24.09 6.87
C PHE A 167 7.53 22.85 6.03
N ILE A 168 7.46 22.95 4.70
CA ILE A 168 7.63 21.82 3.79
C ILE A 168 8.88 22.06 2.93
N LEU A 169 9.89 21.20 3.12
CA LEU A 169 11.03 21.12 2.22
C LEU A 169 10.82 19.94 1.25
N ARG A 170 10.57 20.24 -0.03
CA ARG A 170 10.44 19.24 -1.10
C ARG A 170 11.48 19.53 -2.18
N ARG A 171 12.25 18.50 -2.55
CA ARG A 171 13.20 18.53 -3.67
C ARG A 171 12.84 17.43 -4.66
N GLU A 172 12.94 17.72 -5.94
CA GLU A 172 12.66 16.73 -6.99
C GLU A 172 13.95 16.03 -7.43
N LYS A 173 13.87 14.75 -7.80
CA LYS A 173 15.07 13.97 -8.18
C LYS A 173 15.87 14.64 -9.31
N GLY A 174 15.17 15.19 -10.31
CA GLY A 174 15.81 15.92 -11.42
C GLY A 174 16.53 17.20 -11.01
N GLN A 175 16.18 17.80 -9.87
CA GLN A 175 16.87 19.00 -9.34
C GLN A 175 18.16 18.64 -8.60
N VAL A 176 18.27 17.42 -8.06
CA VAL A 176 19.33 17.04 -7.12
C VAL A 176 20.31 16.03 -7.71
N MET A 177 19.85 15.15 -8.61
CA MET A 177 20.68 14.11 -9.21
C MET A 177 20.63 14.21 -10.74
N LYS A 178 21.65 14.84 -11.32
CA LYS A 178 21.79 15.02 -12.78
C LYS A 178 22.23 13.74 -13.51
N GLU A 179 22.71 12.74 -12.77
CA GLU A 179 23.31 11.51 -13.32
C GLU A 179 22.32 10.37 -13.52
N LEU A 180 21.09 10.49 -13.03
CA LEU A 180 20.08 9.46 -13.24
C LEU A 180 19.53 9.55 -14.66
N PRO A 181 19.49 8.44 -15.42
CA PRO A 181 18.78 8.42 -16.69
C PRO A 181 17.29 8.75 -16.46
N PRO A 182 16.61 9.33 -17.47
CA PRO A 182 15.20 9.66 -17.36
C PRO A 182 14.38 8.39 -17.06
N LYS A 183 13.38 8.52 -16.17
CA LYS A 183 12.46 7.43 -15.87
C LYS A 183 11.56 7.19 -17.09
N THR A 184 11.75 6.07 -17.78
CA THR A 184 10.83 5.60 -18.82
C THR A 184 9.66 4.86 -18.18
N ILE A 185 8.43 5.28 -18.46
CA ILE A 185 7.20 4.58 -18.06
C ILE A 185 6.55 4.07 -19.35
N THR A 186 6.37 2.76 -19.45
CA THR A 186 5.77 2.11 -20.61
C THR A 186 4.54 1.35 -20.17
N ASP A 187 3.38 1.71 -20.70
CA ASP A 187 2.14 0.98 -20.47
C ASP A 187 2.05 -0.19 -21.46
N ILE A 188 1.96 -1.42 -20.93
CA ILE A 188 1.90 -2.63 -21.74
C ILE A 188 0.48 -3.17 -21.69
N PRO A 189 -0.30 -3.05 -22.78
CA PRO A 189 -1.65 -3.59 -22.82
C PRO A 189 -1.59 -5.12 -22.73
N CYS A 190 -2.26 -5.68 -21.72
CA CYS A 190 -2.34 -7.12 -21.50
C CYS A 190 -3.76 -7.60 -21.85
N PRO A 191 -4.02 -8.08 -23.08
CA PRO A 191 -5.33 -8.60 -23.46
C PRO A 191 -5.66 -9.86 -22.63
N LEU A 192 -6.94 -10.07 -22.30
CA LEU A 192 -7.36 -11.27 -21.59
C LEU A 192 -7.14 -12.52 -22.48
N SER A 193 -6.62 -13.60 -21.88
CA SER A 193 -6.54 -14.89 -22.55
C SER A 193 -7.93 -15.45 -22.86
N ALA A 194 -8.02 -16.46 -23.73
CA ALA A 194 -9.29 -17.11 -24.05
C ALA A 194 -9.99 -17.67 -22.79
N ASP A 195 -9.22 -18.26 -21.88
CA ASP A 195 -9.73 -18.78 -20.61
C ASP A 195 -10.21 -17.67 -19.66
N GLN A 196 -9.45 -16.57 -19.56
CA GLN A 196 -9.86 -15.40 -18.77
C GLN A 196 -11.13 -14.76 -19.33
N MET A 197 -11.23 -14.66 -20.67
CA MET A 197 -12.39 -14.11 -21.36
C MET A 197 -13.64 -14.96 -21.13
N LYS A 198 -13.50 -16.29 -21.12
CA LYS A 198 -14.60 -17.21 -20.80
C LYS A 198 -15.12 -16.99 -19.38
N LEU A 199 -14.23 -17.00 -18.39
CA LEU A 199 -14.59 -16.77 -16.98
C LEU A 199 -15.20 -15.38 -16.76
N TYR A 200 -14.69 -14.37 -17.46
CA TYR A 200 -15.23 -13.01 -17.42
C TYR A 200 -16.67 -12.97 -17.95
N LYS A 201 -16.93 -13.57 -19.12
CA LYS A 201 -18.28 -13.65 -19.71
C LYS A 201 -19.25 -14.42 -18.82
N GLU A 202 -18.83 -15.55 -18.25
CA GLU A 202 -19.64 -16.33 -17.30
C GLU A 202 -20.01 -15.50 -16.07
N PHE A 203 -19.05 -14.77 -15.51
CA PHE A 203 -19.30 -13.89 -14.38
C PHE A 203 -20.26 -12.75 -14.72
N CYS A 204 -20.07 -12.06 -15.85
CA CYS A 204 -20.98 -11.01 -16.30
C CYS A 204 -22.40 -11.50 -16.59
N ALA A 205 -22.55 -12.77 -17.01
CA ALA A 205 -23.85 -13.39 -17.21
C ALA A 205 -24.57 -13.73 -15.89
N GLY A 206 -23.79 -13.96 -14.81
CA GLY A 206 -24.27 -14.33 -13.49
C GLY A 206 -25.16 -13.26 -12.83
N SER A 207 -26.09 -13.71 -11.99
CA SER A 207 -27.00 -12.84 -11.22
C SER A 207 -26.24 -11.90 -10.27
N GLU A 208 -25.18 -12.38 -9.62
CA GLU A 208 -24.34 -11.60 -8.68
C GLU A 208 -23.74 -10.34 -9.34
N ALA A 209 -23.22 -10.46 -10.57
CA ALA A 209 -22.64 -9.33 -11.30
C ALA A 209 -23.70 -8.33 -11.77
N LYS A 210 -24.85 -8.83 -12.24
CA LYS A 210 -25.99 -7.99 -12.67
C LYS A 210 -26.58 -7.23 -11.49
N GLU A 211 -26.71 -7.88 -10.35
CA GLU A 211 -27.17 -7.25 -9.10
C GLU A 211 -26.20 -6.17 -8.63
N ALA A 212 -24.89 -6.46 -8.60
CA ALA A 212 -23.87 -5.47 -8.25
C ALA A 212 -23.87 -4.25 -9.21
N LEU A 213 -24.06 -4.48 -10.52
CA LEU A 213 -24.17 -3.41 -11.51
C LEU A 213 -25.45 -2.58 -11.33
N ASN A 214 -26.59 -3.21 -11.10
CA ASN A 214 -27.86 -2.52 -10.85
C ASN A 214 -27.79 -1.67 -9.58
N LEU A 215 -27.19 -2.20 -8.52
CA LEU A 215 -26.93 -1.47 -7.29
C LEU A 215 -26.02 -0.26 -7.52
N LEU A 216 -24.92 -0.43 -8.27
CA LEU A 216 -24.01 0.66 -8.62
C LEU A 216 -24.73 1.76 -9.42
N GLN A 217 -25.53 1.38 -10.42
CA GLN A 217 -26.31 2.32 -11.22
C GLN A 217 -27.36 3.05 -10.38
N LYS A 218 -28.03 2.36 -9.45
CA LYS A 218 -29.00 2.98 -8.53
C LYS A 218 -28.33 4.03 -7.66
N LYS A 219 -27.14 3.76 -7.10
CA LYS A 219 -26.38 4.73 -6.31
C LYS A 219 -25.79 5.88 -7.14
N LEU A 220 -25.42 5.64 -8.39
CA LEU A 220 -24.93 6.70 -9.28
C LEU A 220 -26.04 7.68 -9.68
N LYS A 221 -27.29 7.19 -9.79
CA LYS A 221 -28.46 7.98 -10.20
C LYS A 221 -29.18 8.65 -9.03
N SER A 222 -29.04 8.16 -7.80
CA SER A 222 -29.60 8.82 -6.62
C SER A 222 -28.81 10.09 -6.30
N PRO A 223 -29.44 11.29 -6.27
CA PRO A 223 -28.82 12.47 -5.68
C PRO A 223 -28.43 12.18 -4.24
N ILE A 224 -27.26 12.65 -3.82
CA ILE A 224 -26.73 12.47 -2.46
C ILE A 224 -27.66 13.19 -1.48
N GLN A 225 -28.67 12.46 -0.98
CA GLN A 225 -29.36 12.66 0.28
C GLN A 225 -30.49 11.62 0.40
N THR A 226 -30.29 10.62 1.24
CA THR A 226 -31.14 10.36 2.41
C THR A 226 -30.57 9.16 3.15
N ASP A 227 -30.70 9.24 4.47
CA ASP A 227 -30.18 8.35 5.51
C ASP A 227 -30.92 6.99 5.46
N GLN A 228 -30.72 6.21 4.40
CA GLN A 228 -31.34 4.89 4.23
C GLN A 228 -30.39 3.79 4.71
N GLY A 229 -30.79 3.14 5.81
CA GLY A 229 -30.46 1.76 6.18
C GLY A 229 -28.98 1.35 6.14
N MET A 230 -28.34 1.30 7.30
CA MET A 230 -26.99 0.71 7.51
C MET A 230 -26.81 -0.67 6.81
N ASP A 231 -27.88 -1.45 6.66
CA ASP A 231 -27.86 -2.81 6.11
C ASP A 231 -27.72 -2.84 4.57
N ASP A 232 -28.33 -1.88 3.86
CA ASP A 232 -28.23 -1.76 2.40
C ASP A 232 -26.82 -1.29 1.98
N ASP A 233 -26.18 -0.43 2.78
CA ASP A 233 -24.82 0.04 2.55
C ASP A 233 -23.77 -1.06 2.79
N VAL A 234 -23.97 -1.89 3.82
CA VAL A 234 -23.12 -3.05 4.12
C VAL A 234 -23.26 -4.12 3.03
N THR A 235 -24.49 -4.42 2.59
CA THR A 235 -24.77 -5.39 1.54
C THR A 235 -24.25 -4.91 0.17
N PHE A 236 -24.46 -3.64 -0.16
CA PHE A 236 -23.87 -2.98 -1.33
C PHE A 236 -22.35 -3.11 -1.33
N GLY A 237 -21.71 -2.75 -0.21
CA GLY A 237 -20.26 -2.84 -0.05
C GLY A 237 -19.78 -4.28 -0.27
N ASN A 238 -20.41 -5.26 0.38
CA ASN A 238 -19.97 -6.64 0.31
C ASN A 238 -20.12 -7.26 -1.10
N ASN A 239 -21.26 -7.06 -1.77
CA ASN A 239 -21.52 -7.65 -3.09
C ASN A 239 -20.70 -6.98 -4.21
N VAL A 240 -20.57 -5.65 -4.17
CA VAL A 240 -19.78 -4.91 -5.16
C VAL A 240 -18.29 -5.14 -4.96
N LEU A 241 -17.77 -5.09 -3.72
CA LEU A 241 -16.35 -5.33 -3.47
C LEU A 241 -15.94 -6.76 -3.81
N ARG A 242 -16.82 -7.74 -3.57
CA ARG A 242 -16.60 -9.12 -3.98
C ARG A 242 -16.53 -9.27 -5.49
N SER A 243 -17.43 -8.61 -6.22
CA SER A 243 -17.42 -8.58 -7.68
C SER A 243 -16.16 -7.93 -8.26
N LEU A 244 -15.74 -6.78 -7.72
CA LEU A 244 -14.51 -6.10 -8.12
C LEU A 244 -13.27 -6.92 -7.80
N LEU A 245 -13.24 -7.57 -6.64
CA LEU A 245 -12.16 -8.48 -6.27
C LEU A 245 -12.09 -9.66 -7.25
N TYR A 246 -13.23 -10.25 -7.59
CA TYR A 246 -13.30 -11.35 -8.55
C TYR A 246 -12.76 -10.94 -9.92
N LEU A 247 -13.20 -9.81 -10.47
CA LEU A 247 -12.69 -9.27 -11.74
C LEU A 247 -11.17 -9.03 -11.68
N ARG A 248 -10.68 -8.45 -10.57
CA ARG A 248 -9.24 -8.23 -10.36
C ARG A 248 -8.45 -9.55 -10.35
N LEU A 249 -9.01 -10.60 -9.76
CA LEU A 249 -8.38 -11.93 -9.73
C LEU A 249 -8.37 -12.56 -11.12
N ILE A 250 -9.46 -12.50 -11.89
CA ILE A 250 -9.50 -12.96 -13.29
C ILE A 250 -8.41 -12.29 -14.11
N CYS A 251 -8.34 -10.95 -14.06
CA CYS A 251 -7.32 -10.19 -14.80
C CYS A 251 -5.89 -10.48 -14.35
N THR A 252 -5.70 -11.20 -13.24
CA THR A 252 -4.37 -11.63 -12.77
C THR A 252 -4.09 -13.05 -13.22
N HIS A 253 -4.97 -14.00 -12.89
CA HIS A 253 -4.81 -15.39 -13.30
C HIS A 253 -6.11 -16.22 -13.09
N PRO A 254 -6.52 -17.11 -14.02
CA PRO A 254 -7.71 -17.94 -13.88
C PRO A 254 -7.76 -18.79 -12.59
N THR A 255 -6.63 -19.37 -12.17
CA THR A 255 -6.57 -20.26 -10.99
C THR A 255 -6.94 -19.57 -9.67
N LEU A 256 -6.73 -18.26 -9.56
CA LEU A 256 -7.03 -17.51 -8.33
C LEU A 256 -8.54 -17.46 -8.04
N VAL A 257 -9.35 -17.63 -9.07
CA VAL A 257 -10.80 -17.75 -8.96
C VAL A 257 -11.21 -19.21 -8.75
N LEU A 258 -10.67 -20.12 -9.56
CA LEU A 258 -11.03 -21.54 -9.54
C LEU A 258 -10.61 -22.23 -8.23
N SER A 259 -9.46 -21.84 -7.65
CA SER A 259 -8.98 -22.38 -6.37
C SER A 259 -9.86 -21.99 -5.17
N LYS A 260 -10.59 -20.86 -5.22
CA LYS A 260 -11.48 -20.45 -4.12
C LYS A 260 -12.77 -21.26 -4.05
N ASN A 261 -13.23 -21.80 -5.18
CA ASN A 261 -14.41 -22.67 -5.22
C ASN A 261 -14.16 -24.05 -4.59
N ARG A 262 -12.91 -24.52 -4.49
CA ARG A 262 -12.55 -25.77 -3.78
C ARG A 262 -12.85 -25.74 -2.28
N ASN A 263 -12.71 -24.59 -1.61
CA ASN A 263 -12.88 -24.49 -0.16
C ASN A 263 -14.34 -24.20 0.29
N LYS A 264 -15.29 -24.09 -0.65
CA LYS A 264 -16.74 -23.98 -0.35
C LYS A 264 -17.50 -25.29 -0.62
N GLY A 265 -16.82 -26.43 -0.48
CA GLY A 265 -17.37 -27.76 -0.69
C GLY A 265 -17.85 -28.48 0.58
N LYS A 266 -18.77 -27.88 1.34
CA LYS A 266 -19.78 -28.61 2.13
C LYS A 266 -21.09 -27.81 2.05
N GLY A 267 -21.90 -28.12 1.05
CA GLY A 267 -23.25 -27.56 0.91
C GLY A 267 -23.38 -26.50 -0.18
N SER A 268 -23.27 -26.89 -1.44
CA SER A 268 -24.27 -26.58 -2.47
C SER A 268 -23.84 -27.23 -3.78
N ALA A 269 -24.67 -28.11 -4.31
CA ALA A 269 -24.45 -28.81 -5.55
C ALA A 269 -24.47 -27.80 -6.73
N ILE A 270 -23.28 -27.50 -7.28
CA ILE A 270 -23.14 -26.90 -8.60
C ILE A 270 -22.26 -27.84 -9.43
N THR A 271 -22.97 -28.67 -10.20
CA THR A 271 -22.59 -29.35 -11.45
C THR A 271 -21.13 -29.82 -11.64
N GLY A 272 -20.96 -31.15 -11.61
CA GLY A 272 -19.73 -31.92 -11.81
C GLY A 272 -19.03 -31.76 -13.17
N SER A 273 -18.61 -30.55 -13.53
CA SER A 273 -17.80 -30.29 -14.74
C SER A 273 -16.63 -29.32 -14.48
N GLN A 274 -16.36 -28.97 -13.22
CA GLN A 274 -15.24 -28.08 -12.85
C GLN A 274 -14.09 -28.78 -12.12
N SER A 275 -14.29 -30.02 -11.65
CA SER A 275 -13.25 -30.79 -10.95
C SER A 275 -12.19 -31.36 -11.90
N GLU A 276 -12.52 -31.62 -13.17
CA GLU A 276 -11.58 -32.16 -14.16
C GLU A 276 -10.62 -31.09 -14.70
N LEU A 277 -11.00 -29.80 -14.70
CA LEU A 277 -10.20 -28.73 -15.32
C LEU A 277 -8.95 -28.29 -14.55
N ILE A 278 -8.77 -28.74 -13.30
CA ILE A 278 -7.63 -28.38 -12.45
C ILE A 278 -6.62 -29.52 -12.35
N GLY A 279 -6.99 -30.75 -12.74
CA GLY A 279 -6.13 -31.94 -12.67
C GLY A 279 -4.95 -31.94 -13.66
N ASP A 280 -5.09 -31.25 -14.80
CA ASP A 280 -4.19 -31.45 -15.95
C ASP A 280 -3.11 -30.37 -16.15
N GLY A 281 -2.83 -29.52 -15.16
CA GLY A 281 -1.81 -28.47 -15.35
C GLY A 281 -2.16 -27.44 -16.45
N LYS A 282 -3.41 -27.43 -16.94
CA LYS A 282 -3.92 -26.55 -18.01
C LYS A 282 -3.67 -25.06 -17.76
N TYR A 283 -3.68 -24.65 -16.49
CA TYR A 283 -3.41 -23.27 -16.07
C TYR A 283 -2.00 -23.06 -15.49
N ALA A 284 -1.08 -24.02 -15.66
CA ALA A 284 0.35 -23.81 -15.43
C ALA A 284 1.05 -23.19 -16.66
N ARG A 285 0.36 -23.19 -17.81
CA ARG A 285 0.85 -22.63 -19.07
C ARG A 285 0.85 -21.10 -19.04
N LEU A 286 1.88 -20.48 -19.60
CA LEU A 286 2.05 -19.01 -19.59
C LEU A 286 0.98 -18.27 -20.42
N ASP A 287 0.35 -18.96 -21.38
CA ASP A 287 -0.72 -18.47 -22.26
C ASP A 287 -2.07 -18.26 -21.53
N CYS A 288 -2.25 -18.87 -20.36
CA CYS A 288 -3.54 -18.85 -19.67
C CYS A 288 -3.83 -17.50 -18.98
N SER A 289 -2.86 -16.59 -18.88
CA SER A 289 -3.05 -15.22 -18.40
C SER A 289 -2.38 -14.21 -19.31
N GLY A 290 -3.12 -13.20 -19.76
CA GLY A 290 -2.59 -12.09 -20.55
C GLY A 290 -1.42 -11.37 -19.90
N LYS A 291 -1.40 -11.28 -18.56
CA LYS A 291 -0.29 -10.66 -17.82
C LYS A 291 0.96 -11.55 -17.78
N LEU A 292 0.78 -12.87 -17.71
CA LEU A 292 1.91 -13.79 -17.74
C LEU A 292 2.50 -13.89 -19.15
N SER A 293 1.66 -13.85 -20.19
CA SER A 293 2.12 -13.72 -21.57
C SER A 293 2.94 -12.45 -21.78
N ALA A 294 2.41 -11.29 -21.36
CA ALA A 294 3.14 -10.02 -21.48
C ALA A 294 4.44 -10.00 -20.64
N LEU A 295 4.43 -10.62 -19.46
CA LEU A 295 5.64 -10.78 -18.64
C LEU A 295 6.68 -11.67 -19.33
N ASN A 296 6.25 -12.78 -19.94
CA ASN A 296 7.12 -13.67 -20.70
C ASN A 296 7.75 -12.94 -21.89
N ASP A 297 6.97 -12.16 -22.64
CA ASP A 297 7.48 -11.35 -23.76
C ASP A 297 8.50 -10.30 -23.28
N LEU A 298 8.25 -9.67 -22.13
CA LEU A 298 9.20 -8.76 -21.50
C LEU A 298 10.51 -9.44 -21.09
N LEU A 299 10.41 -10.62 -20.46
CA LEU A 299 11.58 -11.37 -20.02
C LEU A 299 12.42 -11.85 -21.22
N ARG A 300 11.77 -12.24 -22.32
CA ARG A 300 12.44 -12.56 -23.59
C ARG A 300 13.15 -11.35 -24.18
N ASN A 301 12.47 -10.22 -24.28
CA ASN A 301 13.04 -8.98 -24.81
C ASN A 301 14.20 -8.46 -23.93
N ALA A 302 14.18 -8.75 -22.63
CA ALA A 302 15.24 -8.40 -21.70
C ALA A 302 16.38 -9.45 -21.65
N GLY A 303 16.30 -10.53 -22.43
CA GLY A 303 17.35 -11.54 -22.53
C GLY A 303 17.39 -12.57 -21.39
N PHE A 304 16.37 -12.63 -20.54
CA PHE A 304 16.31 -13.58 -19.42
C PHE A 304 15.85 -14.99 -19.84
N CYS A 305 15.30 -15.16 -21.04
CA CYS A 305 14.88 -16.46 -21.55
C CYS A 305 15.68 -16.82 -22.82
N HIS A 306 16.52 -17.86 -22.73
CA HIS A 306 17.08 -18.57 -23.88
C HIS A 306 16.44 -19.97 -23.92
N GLY A 307 15.77 -20.30 -25.02
CA GLY A 307 15.10 -21.58 -25.24
C GLY A 307 13.61 -21.42 -25.58
N ASP A 308 13.20 -22.04 -26.69
CA ASP A 308 11.83 -22.05 -27.21
C ASP A 308 10.83 -22.58 -26.18
N MET A 309 10.16 -21.68 -25.48
CA MET A 309 8.80 -21.95 -25.02
C MET A 309 7.84 -21.43 -26.09
N THR A 310 7.81 -22.08 -27.24
CA THR A 310 6.76 -21.87 -28.24
C THR A 310 5.43 -22.26 -27.60
N ALA A 311 4.43 -21.37 -27.71
CA ALA A 311 3.08 -21.61 -27.20
C ALA A 311 2.32 -22.73 -27.95
N ALA A 312 3.03 -23.54 -28.75
CA ALA A 312 2.47 -24.53 -29.67
C ALA A 312 3.05 -25.95 -29.49
N ASP A 313 3.88 -26.19 -28.47
CA ASP A 313 4.44 -27.52 -28.27
C ASP A 313 3.46 -28.35 -27.43
N ASN A 314 2.65 -29.11 -28.18
CA ASN A 314 1.88 -30.25 -27.69
C ASN A 314 2.78 -31.19 -26.88
N ASP A 315 2.25 -31.57 -25.72
CA ASP A 315 2.55 -32.79 -24.97
C ASP A 315 3.99 -33.07 -24.50
N GLN A 316 4.08 -33.35 -23.19
CA GLN A 316 5.20 -33.92 -22.44
C GLN A 316 6.29 -32.95 -21.94
N SER A 317 5.99 -32.28 -20.82
CA SER A 317 7.02 -31.98 -19.83
C SER A 317 6.46 -32.04 -18.41
N SER A 318 6.03 -33.23 -18.01
CA SER A 318 6.20 -33.68 -16.64
C SER A 318 7.70 -33.83 -16.41
N LEU A 319 8.35 -32.87 -15.76
CA LEU A 319 9.61 -32.98 -15.00
C LEU A 319 10.26 -31.60 -14.94
N TYR A 320 10.05 -30.86 -13.86
CA TYR A 320 11.07 -30.02 -13.20
C TYR A 320 10.56 -29.64 -11.81
N ILE A 321 10.23 -30.67 -11.02
CA ILE A 321 10.30 -30.60 -9.56
C ILE A 321 11.22 -31.75 -9.16
N GLN A 322 12.54 -31.54 -9.24
CA GLN A 322 13.49 -32.33 -8.47
C GLN A 322 14.62 -31.42 -7.96
N SER A 323 14.61 -31.28 -6.64
CA SER A 323 15.73 -31.08 -5.72
C SER A 323 16.72 -29.93 -6.01
N LEU A 324 16.44 -28.77 -5.40
CA LEU A 324 17.48 -27.96 -4.77
C LEU A 324 17.82 -28.62 -3.44
N ASP A 325 18.78 -29.55 -3.44
CA ASP A 325 19.49 -29.97 -2.22
C ASP A 325 20.88 -30.51 -2.57
N GLY A 326 21.90 -29.88 -1.99
CA GLY A 326 23.16 -30.53 -1.59
C GLY A 326 24.36 -30.48 -2.55
N GLY A 327 25.36 -29.67 -2.18
CA GLY A 327 26.74 -30.16 -2.01
C GLY A 327 27.82 -29.83 -3.06
N ALA A 328 28.70 -28.89 -2.69
CA ALA A 328 30.17 -28.83 -2.87
C ALA A 328 30.86 -29.04 -4.25
N GLU A 329 31.78 -28.11 -4.55
CA GLU A 329 32.83 -28.06 -5.61
C GLU A 329 33.87 -29.24 -5.55
N PRO A 330 35.02 -29.28 -6.28
CA PRO A 330 35.53 -28.52 -7.46
C PRO A 330 36.17 -29.41 -8.57
N ASN A 331 36.77 -28.77 -9.59
CA ASN A 331 37.74 -29.22 -10.61
C ASN A 331 37.21 -29.49 -12.04
N ALA A 332 37.66 -28.68 -13.00
CA ALA A 332 38.76 -29.04 -13.91
C ALA A 332 38.96 -27.98 -15.01
N THR A 333 40.15 -27.39 -15.03
CA THR A 333 40.81 -26.80 -16.21
C THR A 333 41.02 -27.83 -17.32
N LEU A 334 40.83 -27.44 -18.58
CA LEU A 334 41.77 -27.55 -19.73
C LEU A 334 41.01 -27.62 -21.06
N GLY A 335 41.47 -26.80 -22.02
CA GLY A 335 41.00 -26.73 -23.40
C GLY A 335 41.14 -25.32 -23.95
#